data_AF-A0A2J6HH01-F1
#
_entry.id   AF-A0A2J6HH01-F1
#
_cell.length_a   1.000
_cell.length_b   1.000
_cell.length_c   1.000
_cell.angle_alpha   90.00
_cell.angle_beta   90.00
_cell.angle_gamma   90.00
#
_symmetry.space_group_name_H-M   'P 1'
#
loop_
_entity.id
_entity.type
_entity.pdbx_description
1 polymer ?
#
loop_
_entity_poly.entity_id
_entity_poly.type
_entity_poly.pdbx_seq_one_letter_code
_entity_poly.pdbx_strand_id
1 'polypeptide(L)'
;MKKSLLLISLVMVFSLQGFSQLISDGFEAWTGGDPDGWMGIKSSIESDSVIQYSTSVHGGTYAAQLVNAQSSHKRFTTDSVSVNGGDYYAISYWVRGHGNIRTNSVDISGSGTYGTYNSYHNINSATWTQYIDTVMIPNSGPLYAEFIFSVQYTEADIDHIQIDDVTITALSIVTPDVSIYDIQYSVGGDSPYDGQAVNTGGIVTAVTIDTTGYWLQAGSGSWSGIYVLDYNNIPAIGDSITLTGTVDEWYNLTELKSVSNYTVVSSGNPVQSYDIAATAADTEEYESVLLSVTNEECLDTWVGYGMWAIGVVGDSLFVGDDIYDYNPTQGTHYNVTGVLYYSYSTWELLPRMASDVSEYTGIEENGISAEIYPNPASDFVQINADMNGTVEIFNINGQLVYNAEFNNSLRINVSEFNSGLYNIVLTNENGTRNTQRILVD
;
A
#
# COMPACT_ATOMS: atom_id res chain seq x y z
N MET A 1 -13.39 32.62 17.37
CA MET A 1 -11.94 32.40 17.14
C MET A 1 -11.77 31.95 15.70
N LYS A 2 -10.96 32.67 14.92
CA LYS A 2 -10.81 32.49 13.48
C LYS A 2 -10.13 31.15 13.20
N LYS A 3 -10.80 30.26 12.46
CA LYS A 3 -10.17 29.08 11.87
C LYS A 3 -9.31 29.56 10.70
N SER A 4 -8.00 29.46 10.86
CA SER A 4 -7.03 29.66 9.78
C SER A 4 -7.11 28.44 8.87
N LEU A 5 -7.60 28.59 7.65
CA LEU A 5 -7.39 27.59 6.60
C LEU A 5 -5.88 27.59 6.31
N LEU A 6 -5.20 26.49 6.62
CA LEU A 6 -3.87 26.22 6.09
C LEU A 6 -4.05 25.97 4.59
N LEU A 7 -3.55 26.90 3.78
CA LEU A 7 -3.40 26.70 2.35
C LEU A 7 -2.20 25.76 2.17
N ILE A 8 -2.45 24.48 1.95
CA ILE A 8 -1.40 23.54 1.54
C ILE A 8 -1.00 23.94 0.12
N SER A 9 0.16 24.57 0.01
CA SER A 9 0.82 24.87 -1.27
C SER A 9 1.23 23.53 -1.89
N LEU A 10 0.43 23.04 -2.83
CA LEU A 10 0.76 21.91 -3.70
C LEU A 10 2.02 22.27 -4.52
N VAL A 11 3.19 21.85 -4.05
CA VAL A 11 4.42 21.96 -4.82
C VAL A 11 4.48 20.73 -5.73
N MET A 12 3.87 20.82 -6.92
CA MET A 12 4.14 19.86 -7.98
C MET A 12 5.58 20.06 -8.46
N VAL A 13 6.44 19.08 -8.19
CA VAL A 13 7.79 19.03 -8.75
C VAL A 13 7.68 18.52 -10.18
N PHE A 14 7.64 19.42 -11.16
CA PHE A 14 7.71 19.05 -12.57
C PHE A 14 9.16 18.73 -12.93
N SER A 15 9.46 17.46 -13.20
CA SER A 15 10.74 17.08 -13.80
C SER A 15 10.70 17.28 -15.32
N LEU A 16 11.78 17.82 -15.90
CA LEU A 16 11.96 18.00 -17.35
C LEU A 16 12.31 16.65 -18.00
N GLN A 17 11.34 15.74 -18.12
CA GLN A 17 11.44 14.63 -19.06
C GLN A 17 10.47 14.87 -20.22
N GLY A 18 10.93 14.55 -21.44
CA GLY A 18 10.33 14.99 -22.71
C GLY A 18 8.82 14.77 -22.78
N PHE A 19 8.07 15.86 -22.68
CA PHE A 19 6.63 15.82 -22.80
C PHE A 19 6.23 15.50 -24.24
N SER A 20 5.20 14.65 -24.41
CA SER A 20 4.54 14.47 -25.70
C SER A 20 3.75 15.74 -26.01
N GLN A 21 4.30 16.59 -26.87
CA GLN A 21 3.59 17.73 -27.43
C GLN A 21 2.49 17.20 -28.35
N LEU A 22 1.23 17.44 -27.98
CA LEU A 22 0.06 16.96 -28.69
C LEU A 22 -0.35 17.91 -29.81
N ILE A 23 -0.30 19.22 -29.54
CA ILE A 23 -0.60 20.28 -30.51
C ILE A 23 0.53 21.31 -30.48
N SER A 24 0.90 21.78 -31.67
CA SER A 24 1.80 22.91 -31.89
C SER A 24 1.30 23.68 -33.10
N ASP A 25 0.73 24.86 -32.88
CA ASP A 25 0.10 25.62 -33.96
C ASP A 25 0.28 27.12 -33.79
N GLY A 26 0.84 27.77 -34.81
CA GLY A 26 0.97 29.23 -34.93
C GLY A 26 -0.07 29.84 -35.87
N PHE A 27 -1.14 29.10 -36.22
CA PHE A 27 -2.21 29.53 -37.12
C PHE A 27 -1.75 29.91 -38.53
N GLU A 28 -0.75 29.21 -39.07
CA GLU A 28 -0.20 29.49 -40.41
C GLU A 28 -1.03 28.89 -41.56
N ALA A 29 -1.92 27.95 -41.26
CA ALA A 29 -2.72 27.20 -42.24
C ALA A 29 -4.22 27.39 -42.02
N TRP A 30 -4.93 27.78 -43.08
CA TRP A 30 -6.37 28.09 -43.04
C TRP A 30 -7.06 27.54 -44.28
N THR A 31 -8.17 26.84 -44.10
CA THR A 31 -8.99 26.26 -45.17
C THR A 31 -10.44 26.68 -45.01
N GLY A 32 -11.03 27.21 -46.08
CA GLY A 32 -12.45 27.58 -46.05
C GLY A 32 -12.82 28.76 -45.15
N GLY A 33 -11.83 29.50 -44.63
CA GLY A 33 -12.03 30.63 -43.72
C GLY A 33 -11.73 30.31 -42.25
N ASP A 34 -11.52 29.04 -41.91
CA ASP A 34 -11.20 28.58 -40.56
C ASP A 34 -9.73 28.13 -40.45
N PRO A 35 -9.11 28.22 -39.26
CA PRO A 35 -7.77 27.70 -39.04
C PRO A 35 -7.78 26.16 -39.05
N ASP A 36 -6.82 25.55 -39.75
CA ASP A 36 -6.74 24.09 -39.91
C ASP A 36 -6.47 23.41 -38.54
N GLY A 37 -7.22 22.38 -38.18
CA GLY A 37 -7.08 21.69 -36.88
C GLY A 37 -7.82 22.35 -35.71
N TRP A 38 -8.65 23.35 -36.01
CA TRP A 38 -9.49 24.08 -35.07
C TRP A 38 -10.95 24.12 -35.53
N MET A 39 -11.81 24.76 -34.75
CA MET A 39 -13.26 24.79 -34.97
C MET A 39 -13.92 23.41 -34.81
N GLY A 40 -13.49 22.66 -33.79
CA GLY A 40 -14.06 21.36 -33.44
C GLY A 40 -15.55 21.40 -33.10
N ILE A 41 -16.17 20.23 -32.91
CA ILE A 41 -17.63 20.09 -32.76
C ILE A 41 -18.19 20.80 -31.53
N LYS A 42 -17.36 21.11 -30.52
CA LYS A 42 -17.78 21.85 -29.32
C LYS A 42 -17.50 23.35 -29.40
N SER A 43 -16.95 23.84 -30.52
CA SER A 43 -16.89 25.26 -30.81
C SER A 43 -18.29 25.86 -30.84
N SER A 44 -18.44 27.02 -30.22
CA SER A 44 -19.66 27.82 -30.22
C SER A 44 -19.47 29.22 -30.76
N ILE A 45 -18.21 29.63 -30.97
CA ILE A 45 -17.88 30.82 -31.76
C ILE A 45 -18.21 30.55 -33.23
N GLU A 46 -18.77 31.55 -33.88
CA GLU A 46 -19.12 31.51 -35.30
C GLU A 46 -17.85 31.62 -36.17
N SER A 47 -17.80 30.93 -37.31
CA SER A 47 -16.65 30.93 -38.22
C SER A 47 -16.25 32.34 -38.68
N ASP A 48 -17.25 33.20 -38.96
CA ASP A 48 -17.01 34.61 -39.32
C ASP A 48 -16.49 35.49 -38.16
N SER A 49 -16.45 34.94 -36.94
CA SER A 49 -15.94 35.58 -35.73
C SER A 49 -14.53 35.07 -35.34
N VAL A 50 -13.95 34.20 -36.16
CA VAL A 50 -12.55 33.75 -36.09
C VAL A 50 -11.83 34.27 -37.33
N ILE A 51 -10.93 35.21 -37.14
CA ILE A 51 -10.34 35.99 -38.23
C ILE A 51 -8.85 35.67 -38.36
N GLN A 52 -8.41 35.37 -39.57
CA GLN A 52 -7.00 35.25 -39.92
C GLN A 52 -6.33 36.63 -39.79
N TYR A 53 -5.59 36.84 -38.72
CA TYR A 53 -4.95 38.11 -38.39
C TYR A 53 -3.51 38.13 -38.88
N SER A 54 -3.07 39.21 -39.53
CA SER A 54 -1.71 39.32 -40.11
C SER A 54 -0.99 40.63 -39.77
N THR A 55 -1.63 41.54 -39.02
CA THR A 55 -1.08 42.88 -38.78
C THR A 55 0.03 42.88 -37.73
N SER A 56 -0.14 42.12 -36.64
CA SER A 56 0.80 42.08 -35.52
C SER A 56 0.79 40.70 -34.85
N VAL A 57 1.42 39.74 -35.52
CA VAL A 57 1.53 38.34 -35.10
C VAL A 57 2.71 38.14 -34.15
N HIS A 58 2.69 37.07 -33.34
CA HIS A 58 3.80 36.74 -32.44
C HIS A 58 4.84 35.88 -33.16
N GLY A 59 4.39 34.78 -33.75
CA GLY A 59 5.15 33.88 -34.61
C GLY A 59 4.70 33.99 -36.07
N GLY A 60 5.53 33.50 -36.98
CA GLY A 60 5.11 33.28 -38.38
C GLY A 60 4.53 34.50 -39.12
N THR A 61 3.42 34.26 -39.82
CA THR A 61 2.73 35.19 -40.73
C THR A 61 1.33 35.53 -40.23
N TYR A 62 0.69 34.60 -39.52
CA TYR A 62 -0.71 34.68 -39.15
C TYR A 62 -0.91 34.40 -37.66
N ALA A 63 -2.03 34.87 -37.12
CA ALA A 63 -2.53 34.56 -35.79
C ALA A 63 -4.06 34.42 -35.88
N ALA A 64 -4.70 33.87 -34.84
CA ALA A 64 -6.16 33.83 -34.75
C ALA A 64 -6.68 35.00 -33.93
N GLN A 65 -7.49 35.88 -34.54
CA GLN A 65 -8.28 36.89 -33.84
C GLN A 65 -9.66 36.32 -33.53
N LEU A 66 -10.06 36.40 -32.26
CA LEU A 66 -11.33 35.87 -31.74
C LEU A 66 -12.25 37.03 -31.34
N VAL A 67 -13.42 37.09 -31.96
CA VAL A 67 -14.37 38.20 -31.80
C VAL A 67 -15.62 37.72 -31.06
N ASN A 68 -15.83 38.25 -29.86
CA ASN A 68 -17.04 38.14 -29.08
C ASN A 68 -17.20 39.32 -28.10
N ALA A 69 -17.89 40.39 -28.53
CA ALA A 69 -18.17 41.56 -27.67
C ALA A 69 -19.26 41.30 -26.60
N GLN A 70 -19.89 40.12 -26.60
CA GLN A 70 -20.99 39.81 -25.68
C GLN A 70 -20.48 39.37 -24.30
N SER A 71 -21.37 39.41 -23.31
CA SER A 71 -21.11 38.93 -21.95
C SER A 71 -21.15 37.41 -21.83
N SER A 72 -21.93 36.74 -22.67
CA SER A 72 -21.92 35.29 -22.78
C SER A 72 -20.67 34.84 -23.52
N HIS A 73 -19.94 33.91 -22.93
CA HIS A 73 -18.73 33.38 -23.55
C HIS A 73 -19.02 32.54 -24.80
N LYS A 74 -18.05 32.53 -25.71
CA LYS A 74 -17.99 31.71 -26.92
C LYS A 74 -16.75 30.84 -26.87
N ARG A 75 -16.88 29.57 -27.27
CA ARG A 75 -15.78 28.60 -27.28
C ARG A 75 -15.19 28.50 -28.67
N PHE A 76 -13.90 28.71 -28.76
CA PHE A 76 -13.05 28.35 -29.87
C PHE A 76 -12.29 27.08 -29.45
N THR A 77 -12.46 25.98 -30.16
CA THR A 77 -11.90 24.68 -29.78
C THR A 77 -10.97 24.12 -30.84
N THR A 78 -10.03 23.29 -30.41
CA THR A 78 -9.27 22.44 -31.32
C THR A 78 -10.21 21.43 -31.98
N ASP A 79 -9.79 20.84 -33.10
CA ASP A 79 -10.33 19.54 -33.50
C ASP A 79 -10.09 18.50 -32.40
N SER A 80 -10.88 17.42 -32.44
CA SER A 80 -10.78 16.36 -31.44
C SER A 80 -9.46 15.62 -31.55
N VAL A 81 -8.79 15.43 -30.42
CA VAL A 81 -7.52 14.71 -30.30
C VAL A 81 -7.64 13.55 -29.33
N SER A 82 -6.88 12.48 -29.57
CA SER A 82 -6.87 11.31 -28.68
C SER A 82 -6.05 11.62 -27.42
N VAL A 83 -6.66 11.38 -26.27
CA VAL A 83 -6.10 11.62 -24.92
C VAL A 83 -6.58 10.53 -23.96
N ASN A 84 -6.08 10.50 -22.72
CA ASN A 84 -6.74 9.74 -21.65
C ASN A 84 -7.51 10.68 -20.72
N GLY A 85 -8.73 10.29 -20.38
CA GLY A 85 -9.49 10.90 -19.29
C GLY A 85 -8.76 10.72 -17.95
N GLY A 86 -8.80 11.76 -17.13
CA GLY A 86 -8.12 11.86 -15.84
C GLY A 86 -6.74 12.51 -15.93
N ASP A 87 -6.13 12.52 -17.11
CA ASP A 87 -4.82 13.15 -17.32
C ASP A 87 -4.92 14.67 -17.35
N TYR A 88 -3.84 15.33 -16.95
CA TYR A 88 -3.69 16.78 -17.03
C TYR A 88 -2.87 17.19 -18.25
N TYR A 89 -3.19 18.36 -18.80
CA TYR A 89 -2.51 18.94 -19.95
C TYR A 89 -2.24 20.42 -19.69
N ALA A 90 -1.08 20.89 -20.13
CA ALA A 90 -0.75 22.30 -20.17
C ALA A 90 -1.13 22.87 -21.55
N ILE A 91 -1.90 23.96 -21.54
CA ILE A 91 -2.20 24.78 -22.70
C ILE A 91 -1.34 26.04 -22.58
N SER A 92 -0.26 26.12 -23.35
CA SER A 92 0.53 27.34 -23.48
C SER A 92 0.15 28.08 -24.75
N TYR A 93 0.02 29.39 -24.66
CA TYR A 93 -0.36 30.24 -25.78
C TYR A 93 0.11 31.66 -25.55
N TRP A 94 0.40 32.37 -26.64
CA TRP A 94 0.61 33.81 -26.61
C TRP A 94 -0.73 34.51 -26.85
N VAL A 95 -0.98 35.58 -26.10
CA VAL A 95 -2.22 36.36 -26.22
C VAL A 95 -1.94 37.86 -26.12
N ARG A 96 -2.73 38.64 -26.85
CA ARG A 96 -2.82 40.11 -26.75
C ARG A 96 -4.23 40.59 -27.07
N GLY A 97 -4.43 41.90 -26.99
CA GLY A 97 -5.63 42.61 -27.38
C GLY A 97 -6.45 43.10 -26.19
N HIS A 98 -7.77 43.17 -26.33
CA HIS A 98 -8.68 43.58 -25.26
C HIS A 98 -9.86 42.62 -25.14
N GLY A 99 -10.02 42.02 -23.95
CA GLY A 99 -11.15 41.16 -23.59
C GLY A 99 -10.80 40.12 -22.53
N ASN A 100 -11.69 39.15 -22.32
CA ASN A 100 -11.47 38.06 -21.39
C ASN A 100 -11.29 36.74 -22.12
N ILE A 101 -10.29 35.95 -21.72
CA ILE A 101 -10.05 34.59 -22.21
C ILE A 101 -9.82 33.65 -21.03
N ARG A 102 -10.27 32.40 -21.17
CA ARG A 102 -9.96 31.31 -20.23
C ARG A 102 -9.91 29.99 -20.97
N THR A 103 -9.35 28.98 -20.33
CA THR A 103 -9.19 27.65 -20.93
C THR A 103 -10.02 26.58 -20.23
N ASN A 104 -10.30 25.49 -20.95
CA ASN A 104 -10.89 24.25 -20.44
C ASN A 104 -10.63 23.09 -21.43
N SER A 105 -11.11 21.90 -21.11
CA SER A 105 -11.20 20.74 -21.98
C SER A 105 -12.65 20.22 -22.04
N VAL A 106 -12.94 19.40 -23.04
CA VAL A 106 -14.19 18.65 -23.13
C VAL A 106 -13.91 17.27 -23.70
N ASP A 107 -14.29 16.23 -22.96
CA ASP A 107 -14.43 14.89 -23.54
C ASP A 107 -15.61 14.93 -24.51
N ILE A 108 -15.40 14.58 -25.76
CA ILE A 108 -16.44 14.61 -26.79
C ILE A 108 -17.25 13.31 -26.88
N SER A 109 -17.02 12.34 -25.99
CA SER A 109 -17.83 11.14 -25.87
C SER A 109 -19.30 11.47 -25.54
N GLY A 110 -20.22 10.72 -26.14
CA GLY A 110 -21.67 10.94 -25.96
C GLY A 110 -22.11 12.38 -26.27
N SER A 111 -22.76 13.04 -25.31
CA SER A 111 -23.19 14.45 -25.42
C SER A 111 -22.07 15.46 -25.16
N GLY A 112 -20.92 15.00 -24.67
CA GLY A 112 -19.78 15.79 -24.23
C GLY A 112 -19.84 16.13 -22.74
N THR A 113 -18.72 15.89 -22.05
CA THR A 113 -18.52 16.23 -20.64
C THR A 113 -17.42 17.27 -20.54
N TYR A 114 -17.72 18.42 -19.94
CA TYR A 114 -16.76 19.52 -19.80
C TYR A 114 -15.93 19.35 -18.53
N GLY A 115 -14.65 19.69 -18.62
CA GLY A 115 -13.80 19.87 -17.45
C GLY A 115 -14.16 21.13 -16.67
N THR A 116 -13.31 21.47 -15.70
CA THR A 116 -13.42 22.70 -14.92
C THR A 116 -12.75 23.86 -15.66
N TYR A 117 -13.50 24.93 -15.90
CA TYR A 117 -12.93 26.15 -16.49
C TYR A 117 -11.90 26.79 -15.57
N ASN A 118 -10.77 27.19 -16.15
CA ASN A 118 -9.85 28.10 -15.50
C ASN A 118 -10.49 29.49 -15.28
N SER A 119 -9.86 30.27 -14.40
CA SER A 119 -10.24 31.67 -14.20
C SER A 119 -10.00 32.49 -15.48
N TYR A 120 -10.77 33.56 -15.67
CA TYR A 120 -10.53 34.47 -16.79
C TYR A 120 -9.23 35.26 -16.60
N HIS A 121 -8.41 35.26 -17.64
CA HIS A 121 -7.37 36.25 -17.87
C HIS A 121 -8.03 37.48 -18.53
N ASN A 122 -7.96 38.63 -17.87
CA ASN A 122 -8.40 39.91 -18.43
C ASN A 122 -7.23 40.53 -19.20
N ILE A 123 -7.33 40.52 -20.53
CA ILE A 123 -6.31 41.05 -21.43
C ILE A 123 -6.72 42.46 -21.81
N ASN A 124 -5.80 43.41 -21.68
CA ASN A 124 -5.94 44.78 -22.15
C ASN A 124 -4.55 45.33 -22.48
N SER A 125 -3.94 44.76 -23.52
CA SER A 125 -2.58 45.12 -23.94
C SER A 125 -2.34 44.80 -25.41
N ALA A 126 -1.69 45.71 -26.12
CA ALA A 126 -1.20 45.44 -27.48
C ALA A 126 0.10 44.61 -27.52
N THR A 127 0.66 44.24 -26.36
CA THR A 127 1.88 43.41 -26.28
C THR A 127 1.51 41.95 -26.06
N TRP A 128 2.12 41.07 -26.84
CA TRP A 128 2.02 39.63 -26.65
C TRP A 128 2.55 39.20 -25.28
N THR A 129 1.74 38.43 -24.56
CA THR A 129 2.08 37.84 -23.26
C THR A 129 1.79 36.35 -23.30
N GLN A 130 2.70 35.54 -22.80
CA GLN A 130 2.49 34.10 -22.72
C GLN A 130 1.71 33.74 -21.46
N TYR A 131 0.72 32.85 -21.61
CA TYR A 131 0.08 32.15 -20.50
C TYR A 131 0.32 30.66 -20.64
N ILE A 132 0.29 29.97 -19.50
CA ILE A 132 0.30 28.51 -19.39
C ILE A 132 -0.79 28.15 -18.39
N ASP A 133 -1.87 27.57 -18.91
CA ASP A 133 -2.97 27.09 -18.10
C ASP A 133 -2.94 25.56 -18.04
N THR A 134 -3.35 25.00 -16.92
CA THR A 134 -3.50 23.55 -16.75
C THR A 134 -4.98 23.17 -16.83
N VAL A 135 -5.30 22.11 -17.56
CA VAL A 135 -6.66 21.53 -17.63
C VAL A 135 -6.59 20.02 -17.38
N MET A 136 -7.62 19.46 -16.77
CA MET A 136 -7.81 18.01 -16.63
C MET A 136 -8.76 17.52 -17.72
N ILE A 137 -8.52 16.36 -18.32
CA ILE A 137 -9.50 15.72 -19.19
C ILE A 137 -10.55 15.03 -18.30
N PRO A 138 -11.86 15.29 -18.48
CA PRO A 138 -12.90 14.63 -17.69
C PRO A 138 -13.03 13.14 -18.06
N ASN A 139 -13.70 12.37 -17.20
CA ASN A 139 -13.82 10.90 -17.27
C ASN A 139 -12.49 10.18 -17.14
N SER A 140 -12.45 8.86 -17.32
CA SER A 140 -11.24 8.04 -17.21
C SER A 140 -11.02 7.20 -18.48
N GLY A 141 -9.75 6.85 -18.71
CA GLY A 141 -9.35 5.95 -19.81
C GLY A 141 -9.26 6.62 -21.19
N PRO A 142 -8.88 5.86 -22.24
CA PRO A 142 -8.66 6.43 -23.57
C PRO A 142 -9.94 6.99 -24.19
N LEU A 143 -9.90 8.25 -24.64
CA LEU A 143 -11.03 8.95 -25.25
C LEU A 143 -10.56 10.02 -26.26
N TYR A 144 -11.51 10.76 -26.83
CA TYR A 144 -11.22 11.93 -27.65
C TYR A 144 -11.70 13.19 -26.94
N ALA A 145 -10.87 14.22 -26.91
CA ALA A 145 -11.18 15.50 -26.29
C ALA A 145 -10.89 16.67 -27.22
N GLU A 146 -11.52 17.80 -26.96
CA GLU A 146 -11.16 19.10 -27.53
C GLU A 146 -10.66 20.03 -26.42
N PHE A 147 -9.67 20.86 -26.74
CA PHE A 147 -9.20 21.91 -25.86
C PHE A 147 -9.88 23.23 -26.21
N ILE A 148 -10.22 24.02 -25.20
CA ILE A 148 -11.13 25.16 -25.32
C ILE A 148 -10.40 26.44 -24.97
N PHE A 149 -10.48 27.43 -25.86
CA PHE A 149 -10.37 28.85 -25.53
C PHE A 149 -11.76 29.48 -25.47
N SER A 150 -12.12 30.02 -24.33
CA SER A 150 -13.42 30.63 -24.07
C SER A 150 -13.27 32.13 -23.93
N VAL A 151 -13.82 32.89 -24.88
CA VAL A 151 -13.69 34.36 -24.94
C VAL A 151 -15.01 35.09 -24.67
N GLN A 152 -14.94 36.26 -24.04
CA GLN A 152 -16.05 37.20 -23.87
C GLN A 152 -15.53 38.63 -23.76
N TYR A 153 -16.40 39.62 -23.98
CA TYR A 153 -16.06 41.05 -23.91
C TYR A 153 -14.82 41.43 -24.72
N THR A 154 -14.65 40.87 -25.92
CA THR A 154 -13.51 41.23 -26.77
C THR A 154 -13.79 42.56 -27.47
N GLU A 155 -12.92 43.54 -27.34
CA GLU A 155 -13.18 44.92 -27.77
C GLU A 155 -12.28 45.34 -28.94
N ALA A 156 -12.84 46.05 -29.92
CA ALA A 156 -12.14 46.42 -31.15
C ALA A 156 -11.09 47.53 -30.96
N ASP A 157 -11.07 48.20 -29.81
CA ASP A 157 -10.12 49.28 -29.50
C ASP A 157 -8.67 48.80 -29.47
N ILE A 158 -8.45 47.51 -29.20
CA ILE A 158 -7.15 46.82 -29.31
C ILE A 158 -7.34 45.49 -30.07
N ASP A 159 -8.03 45.54 -31.20
CA ASP A 159 -8.17 44.42 -32.15
C ASP A 159 -8.88 43.16 -31.60
N HIS A 160 -9.74 43.23 -30.57
CA HIS A 160 -10.35 42.07 -29.89
C HIS A 160 -9.30 41.20 -29.19
N ILE A 161 -9.50 39.88 -29.04
CA ILE A 161 -8.47 38.97 -28.51
C ILE A 161 -7.74 38.33 -29.69
N GLN A 162 -6.41 38.28 -29.65
CA GLN A 162 -5.61 37.50 -30.58
C GLN A 162 -4.82 36.44 -29.82
N ILE A 163 -4.78 35.22 -30.35
CA ILE A 163 -3.94 34.13 -29.85
C ILE A 163 -3.00 33.63 -30.93
N ASP A 164 -1.83 33.14 -30.50
CA ASP A 164 -0.78 32.65 -31.38
C ASP A 164 0.13 31.65 -30.65
N ASP A 165 0.92 30.89 -31.41
CA ASP A 165 1.90 29.89 -30.95
C ASP A 165 1.36 29.00 -29.83
N VAL A 166 0.20 28.37 -30.07
CA VAL A 166 -0.45 27.48 -29.12
C VAL A 166 0.29 26.15 -29.08
N THR A 167 0.62 25.71 -27.87
CA THR A 167 1.13 24.37 -27.62
C THR A 167 0.30 23.69 -26.55
N ILE A 168 -0.08 22.44 -26.81
CA ILE A 168 -0.79 21.60 -25.85
C ILE A 168 0.07 20.39 -25.56
N THR A 169 0.36 20.19 -24.29
CA THR A 169 1.36 19.24 -23.84
C THR A 169 0.78 18.39 -22.73
N ALA A 170 0.85 17.07 -22.89
CA ALA A 170 0.47 16.15 -21.81
C ALA A 170 1.37 16.38 -20.60
N LEU A 171 0.78 16.60 -19.43
CA LEU A 171 1.52 16.64 -18.18
C LEU A 171 1.58 15.24 -17.61
N SER A 172 2.80 14.67 -17.58
CA SER A 172 3.03 13.49 -16.77
C SER A 172 3.11 13.94 -15.30
N ILE A 173 2.07 13.63 -14.54
CA ILE A 173 2.19 13.60 -13.08
C ILE A 173 3.19 12.48 -12.76
N VAL A 174 4.34 12.86 -12.23
CA VAL A 174 5.32 11.89 -11.72
C VAL A 174 4.75 11.37 -10.42
N THR A 175 4.18 10.17 -10.46
CA THR A 175 3.78 9.46 -9.25
C THR A 175 5.05 9.07 -8.50
N PRO A 176 5.25 9.52 -7.25
CA PRO A 176 6.45 9.17 -6.49
C PRO A 176 6.46 7.68 -6.16
N ASP A 177 7.64 7.07 -6.22
CA ASP A 177 7.87 5.75 -5.64
C ASP A 177 8.01 5.92 -4.12
N VAL A 178 7.07 5.36 -3.37
CA VAL A 178 6.98 5.49 -1.91
C VAL A 178 6.96 4.09 -1.28
N SER A 179 7.79 3.87 -0.27
CA SER A 179 7.80 2.61 0.45
C SER A 179 6.53 2.44 1.29
N ILE A 180 6.11 1.20 1.55
CA ILE A 180 4.98 0.94 2.46
C ILE A 180 5.22 1.60 3.84
N TYR A 181 6.47 1.52 4.34
CA TYR A 181 6.87 2.19 5.58
C TYR A 181 6.60 3.70 5.54
N ASP A 182 6.97 4.40 4.48
CA ASP A 182 6.75 5.85 4.41
C ASP A 182 5.27 6.21 4.23
N ILE A 183 4.46 5.34 3.61
CA ILE A 183 3.01 5.52 3.54
C ILE A 183 2.39 5.41 4.93
N GLN A 184 2.81 4.39 5.68
CA GLN A 184 2.22 4.01 6.97
C GLN A 184 2.74 4.86 8.14
N TYR A 185 4.05 5.12 8.20
CA TYR A 185 4.67 5.79 9.33
C TYR A 185 4.25 7.26 9.42
N SER A 186 3.59 7.60 10.52
CA SER A 186 3.25 8.98 10.87
C SER A 186 3.64 9.29 12.32
N VAL A 187 3.84 10.58 12.61
CA VAL A 187 3.95 11.08 13.99
C VAL A 187 2.62 11.74 14.34
N GLY A 188 1.59 10.93 14.63
CA GLY A 188 0.37 11.40 15.30
C GLY A 188 -0.96 11.22 14.56
N GLY A 189 -1.11 10.19 13.72
CA GLY A 189 -2.41 9.78 13.14
C GLY A 189 -2.27 9.33 11.70
N ASP A 190 -3.07 9.93 10.84
CA ASP A 190 -3.18 9.69 9.41
C ASP A 190 -1.84 9.69 8.64
N SER A 191 -1.81 8.96 7.53
CA SER A 191 -0.72 8.88 6.57
C SER A 191 -0.26 10.27 6.08
N PRO A 192 1.05 10.53 5.98
CA PRO A 192 1.56 11.76 5.37
C PRO A 192 1.26 11.87 3.86
N TYR A 193 0.76 10.81 3.24
CA TYR A 193 0.43 10.73 1.82
C TYR A 193 -1.08 10.67 1.54
N ASP A 194 -1.94 10.86 2.54
CA ASP A 194 -3.41 10.86 2.36
C ASP A 194 -3.86 11.73 1.17
N GLY A 195 -4.69 11.15 0.31
CA GLY A 195 -5.20 11.73 -0.93
C GLY A 195 -4.21 11.77 -2.10
N GLN A 196 -2.97 11.34 -1.93
CA GLN A 196 -1.94 11.32 -2.98
C GLN A 196 -1.88 9.96 -3.68
N ALA A 197 -1.63 9.97 -5.00
CA ALA A 197 -1.27 8.78 -5.73
C ALA A 197 0.22 8.47 -5.55
N VAL A 198 0.54 7.22 -5.24
CA VAL A 198 1.92 6.73 -5.03
C VAL A 198 2.13 5.43 -5.80
N ASN A 199 3.38 5.18 -6.23
CA ASN A 199 3.81 3.88 -6.70
C ASN A 199 4.40 3.12 -5.52
N THR A 200 3.95 1.90 -5.30
CA THR A 200 4.50 1.04 -4.25
C THR A 200 4.41 -0.43 -4.64
N GLY A 201 4.92 -1.30 -3.77
CA GLY A 201 4.92 -2.73 -4.01
C GLY A 201 5.32 -3.53 -2.78
N GLY A 202 4.94 -4.80 -2.79
CA GLY A 202 5.16 -5.71 -1.67
C GLY A 202 4.79 -7.14 -2.05
N ILE A 203 4.92 -8.03 -1.07
CA ILE A 203 4.45 -9.42 -1.18
C ILE A 203 3.02 -9.47 -0.63
N VAL A 204 2.13 -10.13 -1.36
CA VAL A 204 0.74 -10.36 -0.95
C VAL A 204 0.74 -11.34 0.24
N THR A 205 0.30 -10.87 1.41
CA THR A 205 0.31 -11.67 2.66
C THR A 205 -1.04 -12.29 2.97
N ALA A 206 -2.14 -11.64 2.57
CA ALA A 206 -3.51 -12.11 2.71
C ALA A 206 -4.38 -11.55 1.57
N VAL A 207 -5.54 -12.18 1.33
CA VAL A 207 -6.54 -11.79 0.33
C VAL A 207 -7.91 -11.92 0.96
N THR A 208 -8.83 -10.97 0.73
CA THR A 208 -10.19 -11.06 1.26
C THR A 208 -10.97 -12.20 0.58
N ILE A 209 -11.93 -12.79 1.30
CA ILE A 209 -12.71 -13.92 0.76
C ILE A 209 -13.61 -13.52 -0.42
N ASP A 210 -14.04 -12.26 -0.45
CA ASP A 210 -14.91 -11.69 -1.47
C ASP A 210 -14.14 -11.05 -2.63
N THR A 211 -12.80 -11.15 -2.64
CA THR A 211 -11.91 -10.60 -3.68
C THR A 211 -12.05 -9.08 -3.86
N THR A 212 -12.41 -8.37 -2.79
CA THR A 212 -12.52 -6.90 -2.78
C THR A 212 -11.22 -6.20 -2.39
N GLY A 213 -10.26 -6.95 -1.84
CA GLY A 213 -8.94 -6.42 -1.52
C GLY A 213 -7.93 -7.48 -1.11
N TYR A 214 -6.73 -7.01 -0.79
CA TYR A 214 -5.61 -7.83 -0.36
C TYR A 214 -4.61 -7.01 0.47
N TRP A 215 -3.77 -7.71 1.24
CA TRP A 215 -2.73 -7.10 2.06
C TRP A 215 -1.37 -7.26 1.40
N LEU A 216 -0.60 -6.18 1.35
CA LEU A 216 0.79 -6.18 0.92
C LEU A 216 1.71 -5.95 2.10
N GLN A 217 2.88 -6.58 2.06
CA GLN A 217 3.93 -6.33 3.03
C GLN A 217 5.30 -6.19 2.37
N ALA A 218 6.07 -5.20 2.81
CA ALA A 218 7.45 -4.97 2.40
C ALA A 218 8.37 -5.17 3.61
N GLY A 219 8.84 -6.41 3.81
CA GLY A 219 9.59 -6.82 5.00
C GLY A 219 8.67 -7.44 6.05
N SER A 220 8.96 -7.18 7.33
CA SER A 220 8.19 -7.68 8.48
C SER A 220 8.30 -6.71 9.65
N GLY A 221 7.29 -6.68 10.52
CA GLY A 221 7.28 -5.83 11.73
C GLY A 221 6.64 -4.47 11.49
N SER A 222 6.96 -3.51 12.35
CA SER A 222 6.30 -2.19 12.39
C SER A 222 6.27 -1.50 11.02
N TRP A 223 5.10 -0.99 10.64
CA TRP A 223 4.80 -0.17 9.45
C TRP A 223 5.15 -0.87 8.13
N SER A 224 5.16 -2.19 8.12
CA SER A 224 5.56 -2.95 6.93
C SER A 224 4.40 -3.40 6.05
N GLY A 225 3.16 -3.28 6.53
CA GLY A 225 1.94 -3.78 5.90
C GLY A 225 1.03 -2.66 5.38
N ILE A 226 0.23 -2.93 4.35
CA ILE A 226 -0.83 -2.03 3.87
C ILE A 226 -1.98 -2.81 3.25
N TYR A 227 -3.21 -2.37 3.51
CA TYR A 227 -4.40 -2.89 2.85
C TYR A 227 -4.61 -2.21 1.49
N VAL A 228 -5.00 -3.00 0.48
CA VAL A 228 -5.27 -2.52 -0.87
C VAL A 228 -6.70 -2.90 -1.24
N LEU A 229 -7.56 -1.89 -1.38
CA LEU A 229 -8.92 -2.01 -1.88
C LEU A 229 -8.92 -2.05 -3.41
N ASP A 230 -9.19 -3.22 -3.97
CA ASP A 230 -9.06 -3.49 -5.40
C ASP A 230 -10.07 -4.56 -5.86
N TYR A 231 -11.05 -4.14 -6.64
CA TYR A 231 -12.09 -5.01 -7.20
C TYR A 231 -11.72 -5.64 -8.55
N ASN A 232 -10.57 -5.27 -9.13
CA ASN A 232 -10.22 -5.63 -10.50
C ASN A 232 -9.09 -6.66 -10.56
N ASN A 233 -8.12 -6.59 -9.65
CA ASN A 233 -6.98 -7.52 -9.62
C ASN A 233 -7.13 -8.51 -8.46
N ILE A 234 -6.92 -9.80 -8.74
CA ILE A 234 -7.09 -10.89 -7.78
C ILE A 234 -5.73 -11.62 -7.63
N PRO A 235 -4.79 -11.10 -6.84
CA PRO A 235 -3.50 -11.75 -6.59
C PRO A 235 -3.64 -13.05 -5.78
N ALA A 236 -2.58 -13.86 -5.81
CA ALA A 236 -2.40 -14.96 -4.87
C ALA A 236 -1.43 -14.58 -3.72
N ILE A 237 -1.62 -15.17 -2.55
CA ILE A 237 -0.66 -15.08 -1.44
C ILE A 237 0.73 -15.51 -1.92
N GLY A 238 1.75 -14.70 -1.66
CA GLY A 238 3.12 -14.90 -2.11
C GLY A 238 3.44 -14.28 -3.48
N ASP A 239 2.49 -13.64 -4.16
CA ASP A 239 2.80 -12.79 -5.31
C ASP A 239 3.53 -11.52 -4.85
N SER A 240 4.64 -11.19 -5.51
CA SER A 240 5.29 -9.89 -5.38
C SER A 240 4.75 -8.99 -6.48
N ILE A 241 4.14 -7.88 -6.08
CA ILE A 241 3.46 -6.98 -7.01
C ILE A 241 3.98 -5.55 -6.87
N THR A 242 3.84 -4.79 -7.96
CA THR A 242 3.99 -3.34 -7.99
C THR A 242 2.71 -2.72 -8.54
N LEU A 243 2.28 -1.60 -7.97
CA LEU A 243 1.06 -0.91 -8.38
C LEU A 243 1.17 0.59 -8.12
N THR A 244 0.27 1.35 -8.76
CA THR A 244 -0.06 2.72 -8.40
C THR A 244 -1.38 2.71 -7.64
N GLY A 245 -1.44 3.35 -6.47
CA GLY A 245 -2.64 3.48 -5.66
C GLY A 245 -2.76 4.88 -5.07
N THR A 246 -3.98 5.35 -4.84
CA THR A 246 -4.25 6.54 -4.04
C THR A 246 -4.34 6.15 -2.57
N VAL A 247 -3.51 6.77 -1.72
CA VAL A 247 -3.57 6.59 -0.27
C VAL A 247 -4.84 7.25 0.26
N ASP A 248 -5.55 6.55 1.16
CA ASP A 248 -6.78 7.02 1.78
C ASP A 248 -6.85 6.62 3.26
N GLU A 249 -7.37 7.53 4.07
CA GLU A 249 -7.72 7.29 5.47
C GLU A 249 -9.21 6.94 5.60
N TRP A 250 -9.52 5.65 5.64
CA TRP A 250 -10.89 5.17 5.69
C TRP A 250 -11.26 4.71 7.10
N TYR A 251 -11.98 5.55 7.85
CA TYR A 251 -12.35 5.28 9.24
C TYR A 251 -11.14 4.97 10.17
N ASN A 252 -10.03 5.67 9.95
CA ASN A 252 -8.72 5.48 10.59
C ASN A 252 -8.00 4.17 10.20
N LEU A 253 -8.33 3.60 9.05
CA LEU A 253 -7.50 2.59 8.39
C LEU A 253 -6.75 3.26 7.24
N THR A 254 -5.42 3.08 7.17
CA THR A 254 -4.63 3.50 6.02
C THR A 254 -4.74 2.46 4.91
N GLU A 255 -5.39 2.80 3.80
CA GLU A 255 -5.57 1.92 2.65
C GLU A 255 -5.10 2.53 1.32
N LEU A 256 -4.89 1.66 0.32
CA LEU A 256 -4.74 2.07 -1.07
C LEU A 256 -6.01 1.78 -1.86
N LYS A 257 -6.50 2.77 -2.61
CA LYS A 257 -7.64 2.63 -3.54
C LYS A 257 -7.29 3.10 -4.95
N SER A 258 -8.23 2.97 -5.88
CA SER A 258 -8.07 3.42 -7.28
C SER A 258 -6.84 2.82 -7.96
N VAL A 259 -6.63 1.51 -7.79
CA VAL A 259 -5.44 0.80 -8.25
C VAL A 259 -5.28 0.88 -9.78
N SER A 260 -4.08 1.20 -10.23
CA SER A 260 -3.64 1.21 -11.62
C SER A 260 -2.21 0.73 -11.75
N ASN A 261 -1.71 0.53 -12.98
CA ASN A 261 -0.35 0.03 -13.25
C ASN A 261 0.04 -1.25 -12.50
N TYR A 262 -0.95 -2.08 -12.15
CA TYR A 262 -0.76 -3.34 -11.44
C TYR A 262 0.09 -4.31 -12.26
N THR A 263 1.15 -4.84 -11.66
CA THR A 263 2.03 -5.83 -12.27
C THR A 263 2.46 -6.88 -11.25
N VAL A 264 2.33 -8.16 -11.59
CA VAL A 264 2.95 -9.26 -10.83
C VAL A 264 4.40 -9.40 -11.30
N VAL A 265 5.34 -9.16 -10.39
CA VAL A 265 6.80 -9.23 -10.64
C VAL A 265 7.29 -10.68 -10.53
N SER A 266 6.85 -11.40 -9.49
CA SER A 266 7.14 -12.81 -9.26
C SER A 266 6.05 -13.46 -8.41
N SER A 267 5.96 -14.80 -8.43
CA SER A 267 4.96 -15.57 -7.69
C SER A 267 5.61 -16.64 -6.81
N GLY A 268 4.89 -17.07 -5.76
CA GLY A 268 5.33 -18.13 -4.86
C GLY A 268 6.49 -17.73 -3.94
N ASN A 269 6.62 -16.43 -3.66
CA ASN A 269 7.62 -15.91 -2.74
C ASN A 269 7.27 -16.30 -1.29
N PRO A 270 8.27 -16.49 -0.42
CA PRO A 270 8.02 -16.74 0.99
C PRO A 270 7.30 -15.54 1.63
N VAL A 271 6.27 -15.84 2.41
CA VAL A 271 5.52 -14.85 3.19
C VAL A 271 6.04 -14.87 4.62
N GLN A 272 6.54 -13.73 5.11
CA GLN A 272 7.12 -13.61 6.45
C GLN A 272 6.11 -12.99 7.41
N SER A 273 5.81 -13.69 8.50
CA SER A 273 5.11 -13.13 9.66
C SER A 273 6.09 -12.45 10.61
N TYR A 274 5.58 -11.55 11.44
CA TYR A 274 6.31 -10.96 12.55
C TYR A 274 5.83 -11.58 13.88
N ASP A 275 6.74 -12.21 14.61
CA ASP A 275 6.44 -12.79 15.92
C ASP A 275 6.30 -11.68 16.97
N ILE A 276 5.18 -11.66 17.69
CA ILE A 276 4.85 -10.64 18.68
C ILE A 276 4.03 -11.23 19.82
N ALA A 277 4.05 -10.57 20.98
CA ALA A 277 3.12 -10.88 22.07
C ALA A 277 1.73 -10.29 21.75
N ALA A 278 0.65 -11.00 22.09
CA ALA A 278 -0.71 -10.50 21.84
C ALA A 278 -0.97 -9.11 22.44
N THR A 279 -0.39 -8.83 23.63
CA THR A 279 -0.50 -7.57 24.37
C THR A 279 0.20 -6.36 23.73
N ALA A 280 0.92 -6.56 22.63
CA ALA A 280 1.62 -5.50 21.91
C ALA A 280 1.16 -5.36 20.45
N ALA A 281 0.26 -6.25 20.01
CA ALA A 281 -0.17 -6.34 18.63
C ALA A 281 -1.17 -5.26 18.24
N ASP A 282 -2.03 -4.82 19.16
CA ASP A 282 -3.17 -3.92 18.94
C ASP A 282 -2.77 -2.42 18.82
N THR A 283 -1.74 -2.16 18.02
CA THR A 283 -1.20 -0.82 17.82
C THR A 283 -1.09 -0.49 16.34
N GLU A 284 -1.21 0.81 16.03
CA GLU A 284 -1.14 1.37 14.67
C GLU A 284 0.07 0.88 13.89
N GLU A 285 1.22 0.71 14.56
CA GLU A 285 2.44 0.27 13.89
C GLU A 285 2.34 -1.14 13.29
N TYR A 286 1.37 -1.95 13.69
CA TYR A 286 1.16 -3.26 13.10
C TYR A 286 -0.08 -3.32 12.21
N GLU A 287 -0.71 -2.19 11.90
CA GLU A 287 -1.82 -2.14 10.94
C GLU A 287 -1.42 -2.83 9.63
N SER A 288 -2.28 -3.74 9.17
CA SER A 288 -2.10 -4.47 7.92
C SER A 288 -0.86 -5.39 7.88
N VAL A 289 -0.16 -5.59 9.01
CA VAL A 289 1.00 -6.48 9.12
C VAL A 289 0.56 -7.91 9.43
N LEU A 290 1.19 -8.88 8.79
CA LEU A 290 1.06 -10.29 9.11
C LEU A 290 1.82 -10.61 10.41
N LEU A 291 1.08 -10.86 11.47
CA LEU A 291 1.58 -11.17 12.80
C LEU A 291 1.46 -12.65 13.13
N SER A 292 2.30 -13.11 14.04
CA SER A 292 2.27 -14.44 14.64
C SER A 292 2.35 -14.29 16.15
N VAL A 293 1.32 -14.75 16.85
CA VAL A 293 1.25 -14.81 18.32
C VAL A 293 1.24 -16.27 18.74
N THR A 294 1.98 -16.60 19.79
CA THR A 294 2.22 -18.00 20.18
C THR A 294 1.86 -18.25 21.63
N ASN A 295 1.32 -19.45 21.92
CA ASN A 295 0.97 -19.88 23.26
C ASN A 295 -0.03 -18.93 23.98
N GLU A 296 -1.01 -18.40 23.24
CA GLU A 296 -2.00 -17.48 23.80
C GLU A 296 -3.24 -18.23 24.28
N GLU A 297 -3.70 -17.96 25.51
CA GLU A 297 -4.90 -18.60 26.07
C GLU A 297 -6.16 -18.04 25.40
N CYS A 298 -7.09 -18.90 24.95
CA CYS A 298 -8.43 -18.48 24.57
C CYS A 298 -9.24 -18.09 25.82
N LEU A 299 -9.44 -16.78 26.01
CA LEU A 299 -10.14 -16.21 27.17
C LEU A 299 -11.67 -16.26 27.01
N ASP A 300 -12.15 -16.00 25.81
CA ASP A 300 -13.56 -16.01 25.46
C ASP A 300 -13.74 -16.51 24.01
N THR A 301 -14.67 -17.44 23.81
CA THR A 301 -14.99 -18.00 22.49
C THR A 301 -15.93 -17.10 21.69
N TRP A 302 -16.49 -16.06 22.29
CA TRP A 302 -17.42 -15.14 21.64
C TRP A 302 -17.39 -13.74 22.25
N VAL A 303 -16.67 -12.81 21.59
CA VAL A 303 -16.67 -11.38 21.95
C VAL A 303 -17.55 -10.52 21.04
N GLY A 304 -18.34 -11.17 20.17
CA GLY A 304 -19.28 -10.54 19.23
C GLY A 304 -18.80 -10.63 17.79
N TYR A 305 -19.75 -10.55 16.85
CA TYR A 305 -19.48 -10.58 15.40
C TYR A 305 -18.58 -11.74 14.93
N GLY A 306 -18.73 -12.95 15.50
CA GLY A 306 -17.88 -14.09 15.11
C GLY A 306 -16.50 -14.11 15.74
N MET A 307 -16.07 -13.01 16.38
CA MET A 307 -14.75 -12.89 16.97
C MET A 307 -14.61 -13.65 18.30
N TRP A 308 -13.38 -14.03 18.60
CA TRP A 308 -12.95 -14.61 19.88
C TRP A 308 -11.72 -13.88 20.42
N ALA A 309 -11.41 -14.08 21.71
CA ALA A 309 -10.33 -13.36 22.39
C ALA A 309 -9.23 -14.29 22.87
N ILE A 310 -7.98 -13.90 22.62
CA ILE A 310 -6.76 -14.55 23.10
C ILE A 310 -5.90 -13.58 23.92
N GLY A 311 -5.09 -14.11 24.83
CA GLY A 311 -4.12 -13.32 25.58
C GLY A 311 -4.20 -13.61 27.07
N VAL A 312 -4.12 -12.55 27.89
CA VAL A 312 -4.22 -12.65 29.35
C VAL A 312 -5.39 -11.84 29.88
N VAL A 313 -5.90 -12.20 31.06
CA VAL A 313 -7.04 -11.49 31.66
C VAL A 313 -6.71 -10.00 31.85
N GLY A 314 -7.46 -9.15 31.15
CA GLY A 314 -7.30 -7.69 31.16
C GLY A 314 -6.47 -7.11 30.01
N ASP A 315 -5.90 -7.96 29.15
CA ASP A 315 -5.08 -7.58 28.00
C ASP A 315 -5.19 -8.66 26.91
N SER A 316 -6.16 -8.47 26.02
CA SER A 316 -6.59 -9.48 25.05
C SER A 316 -6.57 -8.94 23.63
N LEU A 317 -6.09 -9.76 22.70
CA LEU A 317 -6.20 -9.54 21.27
C LEU A 317 -7.43 -10.27 20.73
N PHE A 318 -8.20 -9.63 19.85
CA PHE A 318 -9.32 -10.26 19.17
C PHE A 318 -8.85 -10.96 17.90
N VAL A 319 -9.48 -12.09 17.60
CA VAL A 319 -9.28 -12.85 16.38
C VAL A 319 -10.59 -12.88 15.62
N GLY A 320 -10.59 -12.34 14.41
CA GLY A 320 -11.77 -12.15 13.57
C GLY A 320 -12.01 -13.29 12.58
N ASP A 321 -13.20 -13.28 11.97
CA ASP A 321 -13.70 -14.31 11.04
C ASP A 321 -13.81 -13.82 9.58
N ASP A 322 -13.39 -12.58 9.30
CA ASP A 322 -13.53 -11.95 7.98
C ASP A 322 -12.82 -12.70 6.83
N ILE A 323 -11.73 -13.41 7.14
CA ILE A 323 -10.99 -14.24 6.16
C ILE A 323 -11.19 -15.73 6.47
N TYR A 324 -10.99 -16.14 7.72
CA TYR A 324 -11.13 -17.52 8.15
C TYR A 324 -11.78 -17.63 9.54
N ASP A 325 -12.98 -18.20 9.58
CA ASP A 325 -13.69 -18.54 10.80
C ASP A 325 -13.08 -19.79 11.47
N TYR A 326 -12.83 -19.69 12.78
CA TYR A 326 -12.32 -20.77 13.62
C TYR A 326 -13.14 -20.86 14.91
N ASN A 327 -13.46 -22.08 15.36
CA ASN A 327 -14.19 -22.30 16.61
C ASN A 327 -13.24 -22.73 17.74
N PRO A 328 -12.77 -21.80 18.59
CA PRO A 328 -11.84 -22.11 19.67
C PRO A 328 -12.52 -22.79 20.85
N THR A 329 -11.70 -23.42 21.69
CA THR A 329 -12.11 -23.95 23.00
C THR A 329 -11.53 -23.08 24.11
N GLN A 330 -12.40 -22.52 24.95
CA GLN A 330 -11.99 -21.68 26.08
C GLN A 330 -10.97 -22.38 26.98
N GLY A 331 -9.94 -21.65 27.42
CA GLY A 331 -8.85 -22.15 28.25
C GLY A 331 -7.80 -22.99 27.51
N THR A 332 -7.97 -23.20 26.19
CA THR A 332 -6.94 -23.83 25.35
C THR A 332 -5.96 -22.77 24.85
N HIS A 333 -4.68 -23.11 24.79
CA HIS A 333 -3.66 -22.23 24.24
C HIS A 333 -3.52 -22.45 22.73
N TYR A 334 -3.31 -21.38 21.98
CA TYR A 334 -3.20 -21.38 20.52
C TYR A 334 -1.96 -20.64 20.03
N ASN A 335 -1.43 -21.09 18.89
CA ASN A 335 -0.62 -20.25 18.02
C ASN A 335 -1.54 -19.73 16.91
N VAL A 336 -1.54 -18.42 16.69
CA VAL A 336 -2.39 -17.74 15.71
C VAL A 336 -1.51 -16.85 14.83
N THR A 337 -1.60 -17.04 13.52
CA THR A 337 -1.02 -16.14 12.51
C THR A 337 -2.16 -15.42 11.79
N GLY A 338 -2.00 -14.15 11.49
CA GLY A 338 -3.03 -13.41 10.77
C GLY A 338 -2.59 -12.01 10.42
N VAL A 339 -3.30 -11.36 9.50
CA VAL A 339 -3.08 -9.93 9.24
C VAL A 339 -3.82 -9.14 10.30
N LEU A 340 -3.16 -8.18 10.93
CA LEU A 340 -3.84 -7.29 11.85
C LEU A 340 -4.65 -6.27 11.04
N TYR A 341 -5.91 -6.11 11.39
CA TYR A 341 -6.84 -5.23 10.71
C TYR A 341 -7.54 -4.32 11.71
N TYR A 342 -7.77 -3.07 11.31
CA TYR A 342 -8.53 -2.10 12.09
C TYR A 342 -9.90 -1.92 11.49
N SER A 343 -10.94 -2.25 12.25
CA SER A 343 -12.32 -2.06 11.81
C SER A 343 -13.21 -1.71 13.00
N TYR A 344 -14.22 -0.87 12.77
CA TYR A 344 -15.21 -0.50 13.82
C TYR A 344 -14.60 -0.10 15.18
N SER A 345 -13.50 0.66 15.15
CA SER A 345 -12.73 1.08 16.33
C SER A 345 -12.04 -0.04 17.12
N THR A 346 -11.76 -1.17 16.49
CA THR A 346 -11.23 -2.39 17.13
C THR A 346 -10.11 -2.99 16.28
N TRP A 347 -9.05 -3.46 16.94
CA TRP A 347 -8.00 -4.26 16.31
C TRP A 347 -8.35 -5.73 16.35
N GLU A 348 -8.24 -6.40 15.21
CA GLU A 348 -8.49 -7.82 15.08
C GLU A 348 -7.40 -8.50 14.24
N LEU A 349 -6.97 -9.66 14.70
CA LEU A 349 -6.07 -10.53 13.96
C LEU A 349 -6.93 -11.42 13.04
N LEU A 350 -6.69 -11.38 11.73
CA LEU A 350 -7.46 -12.14 10.75
C LEU A 350 -6.64 -13.34 10.23
N PRO A 351 -6.91 -14.57 10.71
CA PRO A 351 -6.25 -15.75 10.18
C PRO A 351 -6.64 -15.96 8.71
N ARG A 352 -5.71 -16.44 7.89
CA ARG A 352 -5.95 -16.54 6.44
C ARG A 352 -6.47 -17.91 6.03
N MET A 353 -6.20 -18.93 6.84
CA MET A 353 -6.54 -20.32 6.56
C MET A 353 -6.38 -21.20 7.81
N ALA A 354 -6.84 -22.45 7.71
CA ALA A 354 -6.77 -23.42 8.80
C ALA A 354 -5.36 -23.65 9.38
N SER A 355 -4.29 -23.53 8.59
CA SER A 355 -2.92 -23.69 9.11
C SER A 355 -2.42 -22.51 9.94
N ASP A 356 -3.10 -21.37 9.89
CA ASP A 356 -2.75 -20.19 10.67
C ASP A 356 -3.24 -20.29 12.12
N VAL A 357 -4.10 -21.26 12.47
CA VAL A 357 -4.57 -21.50 13.84
C VAL A 357 -4.22 -22.92 14.25
N SER A 358 -3.46 -23.08 15.32
CA SER A 358 -3.09 -24.41 15.85
C SER A 358 -3.09 -24.42 17.38
N GLU A 359 -3.54 -25.52 17.98
CA GLU A 359 -3.45 -25.72 19.42
C GLU A 359 -1.98 -25.80 19.85
N TYR A 360 -1.60 -24.96 20.81
CA TYR A 360 -0.32 -25.05 21.47
C TYR A 360 -0.35 -26.23 22.45
N THR A 361 0.17 -27.36 21.98
CA THR A 361 0.45 -28.51 22.85
C THR A 361 1.87 -28.37 23.38
N GLY A 362 2.02 -27.52 24.39
CA GLY A 362 3.23 -27.52 25.20
C GLY A 362 3.39 -28.90 25.84
N ILE A 363 4.24 -29.76 25.28
CA ILE A 363 4.97 -30.68 26.14
C ILE A 363 5.96 -29.75 26.86
N GLU A 364 5.60 -29.29 28.05
CA GLU A 364 6.65 -28.97 29.00
C GLU A 364 7.46 -30.25 29.17
N GLU A 365 8.62 -30.34 28.53
CA GLU A 365 9.68 -31.17 29.07
C GLU A 365 10.10 -30.51 30.39
N ASN A 366 9.33 -30.76 31.45
CA ASN A 366 9.88 -30.90 32.79
C ASN A 366 10.76 -32.17 32.82
N GLY A 367 11.68 -32.30 31.87
CA GLY A 367 12.66 -33.35 31.78
C GLY A 367 13.88 -32.91 32.57
N ILE A 368 14.39 -33.77 33.44
CA ILE A 368 15.70 -33.55 34.04
C ILE A 368 16.73 -33.50 32.91
N SER A 369 17.42 -32.37 32.74
CA SER A 369 18.59 -32.26 31.86
C SER A 369 19.81 -32.80 32.58
N ALA A 370 20.51 -33.75 31.96
CA ALA A 370 21.71 -34.36 32.52
C ALA A 370 22.75 -34.63 31.43
N GLU A 371 24.00 -34.29 31.70
CA GLU A 371 25.16 -34.67 30.89
C GLU A 371 25.82 -35.90 31.50
N ILE A 372 25.95 -36.97 30.71
CA ILE A 372 26.57 -38.23 31.15
C ILE A 372 27.74 -38.57 30.24
N TYR A 373 28.95 -38.64 30.81
CA TYR A 373 30.17 -38.87 30.05
C TYR A 373 31.29 -39.52 30.88
N PRO A 374 32.27 -40.19 30.26
CA PRO A 374 32.30 -40.54 28.83
C PRO A 374 31.26 -41.63 28.50
N ASN A 375 30.83 -41.67 27.24
CA ASN A 375 30.03 -42.76 26.69
C ASN A 375 30.58 -43.08 25.29
N PRO A 376 31.24 -44.23 25.06
CA PRO A 376 31.42 -45.36 25.99
C PRO A 376 32.32 -45.08 27.20
N ALA A 377 32.10 -45.80 28.31
CA ALA A 377 32.84 -45.68 29.56
C ALA A 377 33.63 -46.96 29.89
N SER A 378 34.86 -46.84 30.40
CA SER A 378 35.66 -47.98 30.86
C SER A 378 35.95 -47.93 32.36
N ASP A 379 36.35 -46.77 32.87
CA ASP A 379 36.76 -46.61 34.28
C ASP A 379 35.65 -45.99 35.15
N PHE A 380 35.03 -44.92 34.66
CA PHE A 380 34.03 -44.16 35.40
C PHE A 380 33.02 -43.51 34.46
N VAL A 381 31.88 -43.11 35.02
CA VAL A 381 30.87 -42.28 34.40
C VAL A 381 30.65 -41.06 35.29
N GLN A 382 30.72 -39.87 34.72
CA GLN A 382 30.37 -38.60 35.33
C GLN A 382 28.95 -38.23 34.91
N ILE A 383 28.12 -37.91 35.89
CA ILE A 383 26.77 -37.39 35.70
C ILE A 383 26.79 -35.95 36.23
N ASN A 384 26.38 -35.00 35.39
CA ASN A 384 26.12 -33.62 35.78
C ASN A 384 24.65 -33.31 35.48
N ALA A 385 23.87 -32.97 36.48
CA ALA A 385 22.47 -32.58 36.33
C ALA A 385 22.16 -31.55 37.41
N ASP A 386 21.68 -30.37 37.06
CA ASP A 386 21.43 -29.24 37.97
C ASP A 386 20.22 -29.49 38.90
N MET A 387 20.29 -30.57 39.69
CA MET A 387 19.26 -31.05 40.58
C MET A 387 19.84 -31.91 41.71
N ASN A 388 19.03 -32.11 42.75
CA ASN A 388 19.27 -33.11 43.79
C ASN A 388 18.31 -34.29 43.58
N GLY A 389 18.80 -35.50 43.78
CA GLY A 389 17.97 -36.68 43.60
C GLY A 389 18.72 -38.00 43.71
N THR A 390 18.12 -39.04 43.13
CA THR A 390 18.69 -40.38 43.09
C THR A 390 19.10 -40.76 41.68
N VAL A 391 20.17 -41.55 41.58
CA VAL A 391 20.55 -42.27 40.38
C VAL A 391 20.35 -43.77 40.60
N GLU A 392 19.80 -44.45 39.60
CA GLU A 392 19.68 -45.90 39.53
C GLU A 392 20.23 -46.38 38.19
N ILE A 393 21.14 -47.36 38.20
CA ILE A 393 21.68 -47.96 36.98
C ILE A 393 21.18 -49.38 36.84
N PHE A 394 20.60 -49.70 35.70
CA PHE A 394 20.09 -51.02 35.35
C PHE A 394 20.90 -51.62 34.21
N ASN A 395 21.22 -52.91 34.30
CA ASN A 395 21.78 -53.64 33.16
C ASN A 395 20.69 -53.93 32.10
N ILE A 396 21.08 -54.51 30.95
CA ILE A 396 20.15 -54.82 29.85
C ILE A 396 19.01 -55.77 30.23
N ASN A 397 19.19 -56.58 31.29
CA ASN A 397 18.17 -57.49 31.82
C ASN A 397 17.22 -56.80 32.81
N GLY A 398 17.38 -55.49 33.04
CA GLY A 398 16.57 -54.72 33.99
C GLY A 398 16.96 -54.94 35.46
N GLN A 399 18.11 -55.55 35.74
CA GLN A 399 18.59 -55.71 37.11
C GLN A 399 19.30 -54.44 37.57
N LEU A 400 18.94 -53.94 38.75
CA LEU A 400 19.62 -52.81 39.39
C LEU A 400 21.05 -53.20 39.76
N VAL A 401 22.04 -52.49 39.22
CA VAL A 401 23.46 -52.72 39.47
C VAL A 401 24.10 -51.63 40.34
N TYR A 402 23.50 -50.45 40.40
CA TYR A 402 24.00 -49.35 41.22
C TYR A 402 22.86 -48.40 41.62
N ASN A 403 22.92 -47.87 42.83
CA ASN A 403 22.07 -46.76 43.27
C ASN A 403 22.86 -45.80 44.16
N ALA A 404 22.55 -44.51 44.07
CA ALA A 404 23.11 -43.47 44.94
C ALA A 404 22.25 -42.21 44.96
N GLU A 405 22.38 -41.40 46.00
CA GLU A 405 21.91 -40.01 46.00
C GLU A 405 23.00 -39.10 45.44
N PHE A 406 22.61 -38.00 44.77
CA PHE A 406 23.53 -37.00 44.25
C PHE A 406 22.98 -35.58 44.40
N ASN A 407 23.90 -34.62 44.38
CA ASN A 407 23.62 -33.19 44.40
C ASN A 407 24.44 -32.54 43.29
N ASN A 408 23.77 -32.07 42.24
CA ASN A 408 24.29 -31.46 41.02
C ASN A 408 25.21 -32.35 40.16
N SER A 409 26.05 -33.19 40.77
CA SER A 409 26.95 -34.08 40.05
C SER A 409 27.29 -35.33 40.85
N LEU A 410 27.62 -36.41 40.13
CA LEU A 410 28.08 -37.67 40.72
C LEU A 410 29.05 -38.37 39.78
N ARG A 411 30.12 -38.92 40.36
CA ARG A 411 31.07 -39.78 39.65
C ARG A 411 30.90 -41.22 40.11
N ILE A 412 30.64 -42.11 39.16
CA ILE A 412 30.38 -43.53 39.41
C ILE A 412 31.53 -44.34 38.84
N ASN A 413 32.13 -45.23 39.63
CA ASN A 413 33.12 -46.18 39.13
C ASN A 413 32.40 -47.33 38.42
N VAL A 414 32.71 -47.55 37.14
CA VAL A 414 32.12 -48.63 36.33
C VAL A 414 33.15 -49.68 35.90
N SER A 415 34.40 -49.59 36.37
CA SER A 415 35.48 -50.54 36.01
C SER A 415 35.21 -52.00 36.40
N GLU A 416 34.30 -52.24 37.35
CA GLU A 416 33.88 -53.59 37.76
C GLU A 416 32.58 -54.05 37.06
N PHE A 417 32.00 -53.22 36.20
CA PHE A 417 30.78 -53.58 35.46
C PHE A 417 31.16 -54.48 34.29
N ASN A 418 30.30 -55.44 33.96
CA ASN A 418 30.50 -56.24 32.75
C ASN A 418 30.28 -55.36 31.53
N SER A 419 31.07 -55.54 30.47
CA SER A 419 30.88 -54.82 29.22
C SER A 419 29.47 -55.00 28.68
N GLY A 420 28.80 -53.90 28.31
CA GLY A 420 27.42 -53.92 27.85
C GLY A 420 26.68 -52.60 27.97
N LEU A 421 25.40 -52.62 27.58
CA LEU A 421 24.50 -51.47 27.65
C LEU A 421 23.83 -51.38 29.03
N TYR A 422 23.82 -50.17 29.58
CA TYR A 422 23.18 -49.84 30.86
C TYR A 422 22.21 -48.66 30.68
N ASN A 423 21.10 -48.68 31.42
CA ASN A 423 20.18 -47.55 31.54
C ASN A 423 20.44 -46.85 32.87
N ILE A 424 20.69 -45.55 32.84
CA ILE A 424 20.80 -44.67 34.00
C ILE A 424 19.49 -43.92 34.15
N VAL A 425 18.84 -44.07 35.29
CA VAL A 425 17.60 -43.39 35.65
C VAL A 425 17.92 -42.36 36.74
N LEU A 426 17.62 -41.09 36.47
CA LEU A 426 17.73 -39.99 37.42
C LEU A 426 16.33 -39.64 37.91
N THR A 427 16.14 -39.54 39.23
CA THR A 427 14.86 -39.14 39.83
C THR A 427 15.07 -37.93 40.74
N ASN A 428 14.37 -36.82 40.52
CA ASN A 428 14.45 -35.65 41.39
C ASN A 428 13.57 -35.78 42.64
N GLU A 429 13.71 -34.85 43.58
CA GLU A 429 12.91 -34.79 44.82
C GLU A 429 11.39 -34.72 44.56
N ASN A 430 10.99 -34.21 43.38
CA ASN A 430 9.60 -34.10 42.95
C ASN A 430 9.07 -35.37 42.26
N GLY A 431 9.88 -36.43 42.15
CA GLY A 431 9.50 -37.71 41.53
C GLY A 431 9.55 -37.76 40.00
N THR A 432 10.03 -36.69 39.35
CA THR A 432 10.30 -36.64 37.90
C THR A 432 11.46 -37.54 37.55
N ARG A 433 11.40 -38.24 36.41
CA ARG A 433 12.43 -39.20 35.98
C ARG A 433 13.01 -38.85 34.61
N ASN A 434 14.32 -38.97 34.45
CA ASN A 434 15.01 -38.97 33.16
C ASN A 434 15.79 -40.28 33.01
N THR A 435 15.79 -40.86 31.82
CA THR A 435 16.51 -42.11 31.54
C THR A 435 17.47 -41.92 30.37
N GLN A 436 18.74 -42.24 30.58
CA GLN A 436 19.77 -42.19 29.55
C GLN A 436 20.48 -43.53 29.41
N ARG A 437 21.05 -43.80 28.24
CA ARG A 437 21.78 -45.04 27.96
C ARG A 437 23.26 -44.78 27.86
N ILE A 438 24.04 -45.65 28.49
CA ILE A 438 25.50 -45.67 28.37
C ILE A 438 25.97 -47.04 27.91
N LEU A 439 27.06 -47.06 27.17
CA LEU A 439 27.84 -48.26 26.87
C LEU A 439 29.02 -48.32 27.83
N VAL A 440 29.20 -49.47 28.49
CA VAL A 440 30.41 -49.77 29.27
C VAL A 440 31.24 -50.78 28.48
N ASP A 441 32.52 -50.46 28.27
CA ASP A 441 33.47 -51.26 27.48
C ASP A 441 34.30 -52.23 28.31
#